data_AF-A0A166A7A9-F1
#
_entry.id   AF-A0A166A7A9-F1
#
_cell.length_a   1.000
_cell.length_b   1.000
_cell.length_c   1.000
_cell.angle_alpha   90.00
_cell.angle_beta   90.00
_cell.angle_gamma   90.00
#
_symmetry.space_group_name_H-M   'P 1'
#
loop_
_entity.id
_entity.type
_entity.pdbx_description
1 polymer ?
#
loop_
_entity_poly.entity_id
_entity_poly.type
_entity_poly.pdbx_seq_one_letter_code
_entity_poly.pdbx_strand_id
1 'polypeptide(L)' 'MNLLNTIKKENPESIRELARIIDKDISTVQPKIKNLSENGFINFKEGRKNSKIPYLNYDEITIAI' A
#
# COMPACT_ATOMS: atom_id res chain seq x y z
N MET A 1 1.61 -12.39 5.08
CA MET A 1 2.30 -11.12 4.77
C MET A 1 1.37 -9.97 5.10
N ASN A 2 1.87 -8.93 5.77
CA ASN A 2 1.10 -7.72 6.06
C ASN A 2 1.24 -6.72 4.91
N LEU A 3 0.14 -6.02 4.58
CA LEU A 3 0.07 -5.04 3.48
C LEU A 3 1.20 -4.00 3.54
N LEU A 4 1.48 -3.47 4.73
CA LEU A 4 2.52 -2.46 4.97
C LEU A 4 3.92 -3.00 4.66
N ASN A 5 4.23 -4.23 5.08
CA ASN A 5 5.51 -4.86 4.77
C ASN A 5 5.68 -5.10 3.27
N THR A 6 4.61 -5.48 2.57
CA THR A 6 4.66 -5.65 1.11
C THR A 6 4.91 -4.33 0.40
N ILE A 7 4.23 -3.25 0.81
CA ILE A 7 4.47 -1.91 0.25
C ILE A 7 5.93 -1.49 0.47
N LYS A 8 6.48 -1.70 1.67
CA LYS A 8 7.88 -1.35 1.99
C LYS A 8 8.89 -2.15 1.17
N LYS A 9 8.66 -3.46 1.06
CA LYS A 9 9.64 -4.39 0.49
C LYS A 9 9.59 -4.41 -1.04
N GLU A 10 8.39 -4.46 -1.59
CA GLU A 10 8.18 -4.70 -3.02
C GLU A 10 7.93 -3.40 -3.80
N ASN A 11 7.74 -2.25 -3.13
CA ASN A 11 7.55 -0.93 -3.74
C ASN A 11 6.63 -0.95 -4.98
N PRO A 12 5.37 -1.40 -4.82
CA PRO A 12 4.46 -1.61 -5.95
C PRO A 12 4.19 -0.28 -6.67
N GLU A 13 4.21 -0.29 -8.01
CA GLU A 13 3.91 0.87 -8.85
C GLU A 13 2.40 1.18 -8.92
N SER A 14 1.54 0.34 -8.33
CA SER A 14 0.12 0.61 -8.23
C SER A 14 -0.59 -0.24 -7.17
N ILE A 15 -1.78 0.18 -6.74
CA ILE A 15 -2.69 -0.64 -5.92
C ILE A 15 -2.99 -1.99 -6.59
N ARG A 16 -3.10 -2.01 -7.93
CA ARG A 16 -3.38 -3.24 -8.69
C ARG A 16 -2.19 -4.20 -8.66
N GLU A 17 -0.98 -3.68 -8.74
CA GLU A 17 0.23 -4.47 -8.61
C GLU A 17 0.40 -5.02 -7.19
N LEU A 18 0.16 -4.19 -6.17
CA LEU A 18 0.14 -4.66 -4.79
C LEU A 18 -0.82 -5.83 -4.60
N ALA A 19 -2.02 -5.73 -5.17
CA ALA A 19 -3.02 -6.79 -5.12
C ALA A 19 -2.53 -8.09 -5.77
N ARG A 20 -1.82 -7.99 -6.91
CA ARG A 20 -1.17 -9.15 -7.56
C ARG A 20 -0.07 -9.77 -6.70
N ILE A 21 0.77 -8.95 -6.06
CA ILE A 21 1.89 -9.43 -5.23
C ILE A 21 1.40 -10.24 -4.03
N ILE A 22 0.30 -9.82 -3.40
CA ILE A 22 -0.27 -10.51 -2.24
C ILE A 22 -1.32 -11.57 -2.61
N ASP A 23 -1.49 -11.84 -3.91
CA ASP A 23 -2.48 -12.77 -4.46
C ASP A 23 -3.91 -12.50 -3.93
N LYS A 24 -4.36 -11.25 -4.08
CA LYS A 24 -5.69 -10.79 -3.66
C LYS A 24 -6.36 -9.98 -4.76
N ASP A 25 -7.69 -9.99 -4.73
CA ASP A 25 -8.48 -9.13 -5.59
C ASP A 25 -8.37 -7.67 -5.18
N ILE A 26 -8.31 -6.79 -6.18
CA ILE A 26 -8.22 -5.35 -5.97
C ILE A 26 -9.39 -4.80 -5.16
N SER A 27 -10.58 -5.40 -5.28
CA SER A 27 -11.79 -5.06 -4.50
C SER A 27 -11.60 -5.27 -2.99
N THR A 28 -10.74 -6.21 -2.60
CA THR A 28 -10.42 -6.48 -1.19
C THR A 28 -9.26 -5.63 -0.67
N VAL A 29 -8.36 -5.23 -1.57
CA VAL A 29 -7.12 -4.49 -1.23
C VAL A 29 -7.38 -2.99 -1.19
N GLN A 30 -8.11 -2.46 -2.16
CA GLN A 30 -8.43 -1.05 -2.28
C GLN A 30 -9.06 -0.44 -1.00
N PRO A 31 -10.09 -1.05 -0.36
CA PRO A 31 -10.65 -0.49 0.87
C PRO A 31 -9.66 -0.52 2.03
N LYS A 32 -8.82 -1.56 2.14
CA LYS A 32 -7.77 -1.65 3.18
C LYS A 32 -6.71 -0.58 3.00
N ILE A 33 -6.26 -0.39 1.77
CA ILE A 33 -5.29 0.64 1.37
C ILE A 33 -5.86 2.04 1.64
N LYS A 34 -7.14 2.26 1.31
CA LYS A 34 -7.82 3.52 1.61
C LYS A 34 -7.88 3.78 3.12
N ASN A 35 -8.26 2.78 3.91
CA ASN A 35 -8.31 2.89 5.36
C ASN A 35 -6.93 3.16 5.97
N LEU A 36 -5.87 2.48 5.50
CA LEU A 36 -4.49 2.76 5.94
C LEU A 36 -4.07 4.20 5.63
N SER A 37 -4.50 4.73 4.49
CA SER A 37 -4.21 6.12 4.12
C SER A 37 -4.98 7.13 4.96
N GLU A 38 -6.26 6.87 5.23
CA GLU A 38 -7.10 7.69 6.11
C GLU A 38 -6.56 7.73 7.55
N ASN A 39 -5.93 6.67 8.01
CA ASN A 39 -5.25 6.62 9.31
C ASN A 39 -3.81 7.19 9.27
N GLY A 40 -3.33 7.69 8.13
CA GLY A 40 -2.02 8.31 7.98
C GLY A 40 -0.84 7.36 7.77
N PHE A 41 -1.06 6.03 7.73
CA PHE A 41 0.02 5.05 7.57
C PHE A 41 0.68 5.07 6.19
N ILE A 42 -0.09 5.33 5.15
CA ILE A 42 0.39 5.34 3.76
C ILE A 42 -0.16 6.56 3.00
N ASN A 43 0.59 7.00 2.01
CA ASN A 43 0.15 8.00 1.04
C ASN A 43 0.19 7.42 -0.37
N PHE A 44 -0.41 8.17 -1.30
CA PHE A 44 -0.41 7.83 -2.72
C PHE A 44 0.40 8.86 -3.51
N LYS A 45 1.34 8.37 -4.31
CA LYS A 45 1.96 9.14 -5.38
C LYS A 45 1.18 8.91 -6.67
N GLU A 46 1.15 9.92 -7.53
CA GLU A 46 0.67 9.72 -8.90
C GLU A 46 1.68 8.89 -9.67
N GLY A 47 1.18 7.82 -10.28
CA GLY A 47 1.93 6.96 -11.18
C GLY A 47 1.51 7.14 -12.63
N ARG A 48 1.99 6.25 -13.50
CA ARG A 48 1.66 6.30 -14.93
C ARG A 48 0.17 6.11 -15.17
N LYS A 49 -0.42 6.90 -16.08
CA LYS A 49 -1.83 6.80 -16.52
C LYS A 49 -2.85 6.72 -15.38
N ASN A 50 -2.79 7.66 -14.42
CA ASN A 50 -3.71 7.76 -13.28
C ASN A 50 -3.61 6.60 -12.26
N SER A 51 -2.50 5.85 -12.26
CA SER A 51 -2.26 4.88 -11.20
C SER A 51 -1.93 5.60 -9.89
N LYS A 52 -2.35 5.01 -8.76
CA LYS A 52 -1.96 5.45 -7.43
C LYS A 52 -0.90 4.49 -6.90
N ILE A 53 0.29 5.03 -6.66
CA ILE A 53 1.44 4.31 -6.11
C ILE A 53 1.36 4.42 -4.58
N PRO A 54 1.01 3.35 -3.84
CA PRO A 54 1.01 3.40 -2.39
C PRO A 54 2.46 3.43 -1.87
N TYR A 55 2.77 4.35 -0.98
CA TYR A 55 4.05 4.42 -0.26
C TYR A 55 3.82 4.72 1.22
N LEU A 56 4.75 4.31 2.08
CA LEU A 56 4.66 4.54 3.51
C LEU A 56 5.01 5.99 3.85
N ASN A 57 4.29 6.58 4.81
CA ASN A 57 4.59 7.92 5.33
C ASN A 57 5.72 7.93 6.37
N TYR A 58 6.17 6.77 6.81
CA TYR A 58 7.17 6.63 7.84
C TYR A 58 8.29 5.72 7.34
N ASP A 59 9.53 6.14 7.55
CA ASP A 59 10.70 5.34 7.18
C ASP A 59 10.80 4.06 8.04
N GLU A 60 10.28 4.10 9.28
CA GLU A 60 10.29 2.99 10.23
C GLU A 60 8.92 2.81 10.90
N ILE A 61 8.37 1.60 10.84
CA ILE A 61 7.22 1.18 11.65
C ILE A 61 7.79 0.47 12.88
N THR A 62 7.80 1.14 14.02
CA THR A 62 8.16 0.55 15.31
C THR A 62 6.86 0.18 16.03
N ILE A 63 6.52 -1.12 16.06
CA ILE A 63 5.41 -1.61 16.88
C ILE A 63 5.98 -1.78 18.29
N ALA A 64 5.68 -0.85 19.19
CA ALA A 64 5.91 -1.04 20.62
C ALA A 64 4.78 -1.92 21.16
N ILE A 65 5.14 -3.08 21.73
CA ILE A 65 4.24 -4.01 22.42
C ILE A 65 4.28 -3.71 23.91
#